data_AF-A0A2D4FR57-F1
#
_entry.id   AF-A0A2D4FR57-F1
#
_cell.length_a   1.000
_cell.length_b   1.000
_cell.length_c   1.000
_cell.angle_alpha   90.00
_cell.angle_beta   90.00
_cell.angle_gamma   90.00
#
_symmetry.space_group_name_H-M   'P 1'
#
loop_
_entity.id
_entity.type
_entity.pdbx_description
1 polymer ?
#
loop_
_entity_poly.entity_id
_entity_poly.type
_entity_poly.pdbx_seq_one_letter_code
_entity_poly.pdbx_strand_id
1 'polypeptide(L)'
;MTTSLKVNEGRQRPEHEFCWMLHLRCQRGVRLTKAFVLLNLEPPLDQSRPFPLRLLLTAPSWPQSLLQPRSKRRDTRLLNGEACGVRFDVIEPFRNAEGGRDAEMCVKVVCLEEDACEDLQLSLRCPPFLATLWHSLPRPDG
;
A
#
# COMPACT_ATOMS: atom_id res chain seq x y z
N MET A 1 -2.41 15.33 19.39
CA MET A 1 -1.87 14.03 18.88
C MET A 1 -1.23 14.29 17.54
N THR A 2 0.03 13.89 17.34
CA THR A 2 0.76 14.13 16.09
C THR A 2 0.78 12.86 15.24
N THR A 3 0.52 13.02 13.94
CA THR A 3 0.53 11.94 12.96
C THR A 3 1.72 12.12 12.02
N SER A 4 2.42 11.03 11.68
CA SER A 4 3.51 11.04 10.71
C SER A 4 3.27 10.04 9.58
N LEU A 5 3.65 10.43 8.37
CA LEU A 5 3.63 9.62 7.16
C LEU A 5 5.06 9.24 6.79
N LYS A 6 5.29 7.96 6.50
CA LYS A 6 6.54 7.48 5.90
C LYS A 6 6.24 6.78 4.60
N VAL A 7 6.99 7.12 3.55
CA VAL A 7 6.85 6.54 2.21
C VAL A 7 8.15 5.86 1.83
N ASN A 8 8.08 4.63 1.32
CA ASN A 8 9.25 3.88 0.87
C ASN A 8 8.96 3.19 -0.46
N GLU A 9 9.89 3.25 -1.39
CA GLU A 9 9.81 2.53 -2.67
C GLU A 9 9.89 1.03 -2.46
N GLY A 10 9.14 0.28 -3.26
CA GLY A 10 9.21 -1.18 -3.28
C GLY A 10 10.47 -1.65 -3.98
N ARG A 11 11.16 -2.64 -3.41
CA ARG A 11 12.23 -3.34 -4.12
C ARG A 11 11.59 -4.18 -5.22
N GLN A 12 11.89 -3.83 -6.47
CA GLN A 12 11.43 -4.59 -7.63
C GLN A 12 12.11 -5.96 -7.68
N ARG A 13 11.33 -6.99 -7.98
CA ARG A 13 11.69 -8.38 -8.20
C ARG A 13 11.25 -8.81 -9.62
N PRO A 14 11.65 -10.00 -10.09
CA PRO A 14 11.18 -10.53 -11.37
C PRO A 14 9.65 -10.49 -11.49
N GLU A 15 9.16 -10.48 -12.74
CA GLU A 15 7.73 -10.48 -13.05
C GLU A 15 6.94 -9.28 -12.49
N HIS A 16 7.59 -8.13 -12.27
CA HIS A 16 6.95 -6.92 -11.74
C HIS A 16 6.35 -7.11 -10.34
N GLU A 17 7.00 -7.95 -9.53
CA GLU A 17 6.72 -8.05 -8.10
C GLU A 17 7.46 -6.94 -7.34
N PHE A 18 6.82 -6.34 -6.34
CA PHE A 18 7.40 -5.30 -5.50
C PHE A 18 7.29 -5.68 -4.03
N CYS A 19 8.41 -5.63 -3.33
CA CYS A 19 8.51 -6.10 -1.95
C CYS A 19 8.94 -5.01 -0.97
N TRP A 20 8.43 -5.10 0.25
CA TRP A 20 8.83 -4.30 1.40
C TRP A 20 9.04 -5.18 2.62
N MET A 21 9.95 -4.77 3.51
CA MET A 21 10.10 -5.42 4.80
C MET A 21 8.85 -5.19 5.65
N LEU A 22 8.29 -6.26 6.20
CA LEU A 22 7.23 -6.20 7.20
C LEU A 22 7.74 -5.68 8.55
N HIS A 23 9.04 -5.88 8.82
CA HIS A 23 9.67 -5.37 10.01
C HIS A 23 9.89 -3.86 9.95
N LEU A 24 8.86 -3.11 10.36
CA LEU A 24 8.96 -1.68 10.57
C LEU A 24 9.58 -1.41 11.94
N ARG A 25 10.61 -0.56 12.00
CA ARG A 25 11.21 -0.13 13.27
C ARG A 25 10.19 0.69 14.07
N CYS A 26 9.50 0.05 15.02
CA CYS A 26 8.62 0.71 15.97
C CYS A 26 9.41 1.74 16.77
N GLN A 27 8.93 3.00 16.80
CA GLN A 27 9.51 4.03 17.67
C GLN A 27 8.73 4.05 18.99
N ARG A 28 9.41 4.36 20.10
CA ARG A 28 8.77 4.42 21.41
C ARG A 28 7.68 5.51 21.40
N GLY A 29 6.48 5.16 21.86
CA GLY A 29 5.36 6.10 21.94
C GLY A 29 4.66 6.40 20.61
N VAL A 30 4.94 5.65 19.53
CA VAL A 30 4.14 5.72 18.30
C VAL A 30 3.57 4.35 17.94
N ARG A 31 2.42 4.36 17.27
CA ARG A 31 1.74 3.17 16.80
C ARG A 31 1.42 3.29 15.31
N LEU A 32 1.73 2.24 14.55
CA LEU A 32 1.26 2.11 13.17
C LEU A 32 -0.26 1.93 13.17
N THR A 33 -0.95 2.75 12.36
CA THR A 33 -2.40 2.71 12.26
C THR A 33 -2.91 2.34 10.87
N LYS A 34 -2.18 2.69 9.80
CA LYS A 34 -2.54 2.38 8.42
C LYS A 34 -1.30 2.11 7.59
N ALA A 35 -1.44 1.24 6.60
CA ALA A 35 -0.42 0.97 5.59
C ALA A 35 -1.10 0.80 4.24
N PHE A 36 -0.58 1.48 3.22
CA PHE A 36 -1.12 1.46 1.87
C PHE A 36 0.00 1.22 0.86
N VAL A 37 -0.29 0.42 -0.17
CA VAL A 37 0.46 0.53 -1.42
C VAL A 37 -0.19 1.61 -2.28
N LEU A 38 0.62 2.55 -2.75
CA LEU A 38 0.23 3.66 -3.61
C LEU A 38 0.77 3.41 -5.02
N LEU A 39 -0.12 3.40 -5.99
CA LEU A 39 0.22 3.45 -7.40
C LEU A 39 0.00 4.88 -7.88
N ASN A 40 1.03 5.51 -8.46
CA ASN A 40 0.92 6.87 -9.00
C ASN A 40 0.18 6.87 -10.35
N LEU A 41 -1.11 6.52 -10.30
CA LEU A 41 -2.03 6.45 -11.43
C LEU A 41 -3.21 7.39 -11.19
N GLU A 42 -3.69 8.01 -12.26
CA GLU A 42 -4.93 8.77 -12.20
C GLU A 42 -6.11 7.80 -12.03
N PRO A 43 -7.01 8.03 -11.06
CA PRO A 43 -8.22 7.24 -10.97
C PRO A 43 -9.10 7.51 -12.21
N PRO A 44 -9.84 6.52 -12.70
CA PRO A 44 -10.70 6.66 -13.87
C PRO A 44 -11.69 7.80 -13.64
N LEU A 45 -11.85 8.64 -14.66
CA LEU A 45 -12.80 9.77 -14.65
C LEU A 45 -14.24 9.28 -14.46
N ASP A 46 -14.53 8.10 -15.01
CA ASP A 46 -15.81 7.42 -14.86
C ASP A 46 -15.79 6.47 -13.64
N GLN A 47 -16.39 6.92 -12.54
CA GLN A 47 -16.52 6.13 -11.31
C GLN A 47 -17.54 4.99 -11.41
N SER A 48 -18.30 4.89 -12.52
CA SER A 48 -19.25 3.81 -12.74
C SER A 48 -18.58 2.48 -13.13
N ARG A 49 -17.32 2.54 -13.60
CA ARG A 49 -16.53 1.37 -13.94
C ARG A 49 -15.57 0.98 -12.81
N PRO A 50 -15.44 -0.31 -12.49
CA PRO A 50 -14.42 -0.76 -11.55
C PRO A 50 -13.03 -0.41 -12.09
N PHE A 51 -12.13 -0.04 -11.20
CA PHE A 51 -10.73 0.17 -11.59
C PHE A 51 -10.17 -1.16 -12.11
N PRO A 52 -9.54 -1.19 -13.30
CA PRO A 52 -9.18 -2.44 -13.98
C PRO A 52 -8.03 -3.19 -13.29
N LEU A 53 -7.37 -2.56 -12.33
CA LEU A 53 -6.26 -3.14 -11.57
C LEU A 53 -6.64 -3.66 -10.21
N ARG A 54 -5.98 -4.76 -9.86
CA ARG A 54 -5.88 -5.25 -8.49
C ARG A 54 -4.41 -5.44 -8.13
N LEU A 55 -4.14 -5.51 -6.83
CA LEU A 55 -2.85 -6.00 -6.34
C LEU A 55 -3.04 -7.40 -5.78
N LEU A 56 -2.23 -8.34 -6.24
CA LEU A 56 -2.11 -9.66 -5.67
C LEU A 56 -1.04 -9.63 -4.58
N LEU A 57 -1.39 -9.99 -3.35
CA LEU A 57 -0.40 -10.29 -2.31
C LEU A 57 0.27 -11.63 -2.60
N THR A 58 1.57 -11.61 -2.86
CA THR A 58 2.39 -12.79 -3.17
C THR A 58 3.21 -13.26 -1.96
N ALA A 59 3.50 -12.36 -1.03
CA ALA A 59 4.11 -12.67 0.26
C ALA A 59 3.53 -11.75 1.36
N PRO A 60 3.44 -12.20 2.62
CA PRO A 60 3.64 -13.59 3.09
C PRO A 60 2.61 -14.55 2.45
N SER A 61 2.79 -15.87 2.57
CA SER A 61 1.89 -16.90 2.03
C SER A 61 0.53 -16.87 2.74
N TRP A 62 -0.20 -15.80 2.52
CA TRP A 62 -1.61 -15.68 2.82
C TRP A 62 -2.41 -16.34 1.71
N PRO A 63 -3.65 -16.79 1.97
CA PRO A 63 -4.53 -17.15 0.87
C PRO A 63 -4.52 -15.98 -0.12
N GLN A 64 -4.10 -16.24 -1.36
CA GLN A 64 -3.84 -15.26 -2.42
C GLN A 64 -4.91 -14.16 -2.42
N SER A 65 -4.59 -13.04 -1.77
CA SER A 65 -5.58 -12.00 -1.49
C SER A 65 -5.45 -10.93 -2.56
N LEU A 66 -6.49 -10.84 -3.39
CA LEU A 66 -6.64 -9.78 -4.37
C LEU A 66 -7.13 -8.52 -3.68
N LEU A 67 -6.21 -7.60 -3.42
CA LEU A 67 -6.49 -6.31 -2.85
C LEU A 67 -7.28 -5.45 -3.82
N GLN A 68 -8.38 -4.90 -3.32
CA GLN A 68 -9.19 -3.95 -4.05
C GLN A 68 -8.67 -2.52 -3.84
N PRO A 69 -8.77 -1.67 -4.87
CA PRO A 69 -8.48 -0.26 -4.73
C PRO A 69 -9.49 0.37 -3.76
N ARG A 70 -8.98 1.16 -2.81
CA ARG A 70 -9.81 1.87 -1.84
C ARG A 70 -10.26 3.20 -2.46
N SER A 71 -11.58 3.43 -2.44
CA SER A 71 -12.17 4.72 -2.81
C SER A 71 -11.64 5.84 -1.90
N LYS A 72 -11.57 7.08 -2.43
CA LYS A 72 -11.16 8.32 -1.74
C LYS A 72 -12.10 8.74 -0.59
N ARG A 73 -12.60 7.81 0.24
CA ARG A 73 -13.40 8.15 1.44
C ARG A 73 -12.51 8.71 2.55
N ARG A 74 -13.17 9.50 3.43
CA ARG A 74 -12.68 10.37 4.53
C ARG A 74 -11.54 9.84 5.40
N ASP A 75 -11.33 8.54 5.45
CA ASP A 75 -10.34 7.88 6.31
C ASP A 75 -8.88 8.19 5.93
N THR A 76 -8.64 8.88 4.82
CA THR A 76 -7.31 9.20 4.31
C THR A 76 -7.02 10.70 4.18
N ARG A 77 -7.77 11.57 4.88
CA ARG A 77 -7.56 13.04 4.93
C ARG A 77 -6.14 13.50 5.27
N LEU A 78 -5.27 12.61 5.76
CA LEU A 78 -3.88 12.88 6.12
C LEU A 78 -2.92 12.85 4.93
N LEU A 79 -3.34 12.25 3.81
CA LEU A 79 -2.76 12.51 2.51
C LEU A 79 -3.59 13.66 1.94
N ASN A 80 -3.05 14.89 2.00
CA ASN A 80 -3.71 16.06 1.39
C ASN A 80 -4.24 15.69 0.01
N GLY A 81 -5.37 16.29 -0.40
CA GLY A 81 -6.15 15.94 -1.59
C GLY A 81 -5.40 15.89 -2.94
N GLU A 82 -4.10 16.17 -2.93
CA GLU A 82 -3.14 16.12 -4.03
C GLU A 82 -2.26 14.86 -4.08
N ALA A 83 -2.39 13.93 -3.12
CA ALA A 83 -1.74 12.62 -3.25
C ALA A 83 -2.45 11.81 -4.34
N CYS A 84 -2.11 12.12 -5.60
CA CYS A 84 -2.49 11.44 -6.82
C CYS A 84 -2.13 9.97 -6.70
N GLY A 85 -3.05 9.09 -7.07
CA GLY A 85 -2.79 7.66 -7.04
C GLY A 85 -3.92 6.80 -6.53
N VAL A 86 -3.91 5.56 -6.99
CA VAL A 86 -4.77 4.50 -6.50
C VAL A 86 -4.11 3.81 -5.31
N ARG A 87 -4.92 3.42 -4.32
CA ARG A 87 -4.46 2.99 -3.00
C ARG A 87 -4.99 1.61 -2.67
N PHE A 88 -4.15 0.76 -2.11
CA PHE A 88 -4.51 -0.60 -1.69
C PHE A 88 -4.16 -0.76 -0.22
N ASP A 89 -5.14 -1.15 0.60
CA ASP A 89 -4.95 -1.36 2.04
C ASP A 89 -4.11 -2.62 2.25
N VAL A 90 -2.98 -2.47 2.95
CA VAL A 90 -2.05 -3.55 3.24
C VAL A 90 -1.70 -3.60 4.73
N ILE A 91 -2.55 -3.04 5.59
CA ILE A 91 -2.25 -3.00 7.03
C ILE A 91 -2.19 -4.40 7.66
N GLU A 92 -2.97 -5.35 7.16
CA GLU A 92 -3.11 -6.65 7.81
C GLU A 92 -1.80 -7.46 7.81
N PRO A 93 -1.02 -7.56 6.70
CA PRO A 93 0.32 -8.14 6.73
C PRO A 93 1.24 -7.59 7.85
N PHE A 94 1.18 -6.28 8.14
CA PHE A 94 1.98 -5.68 9.23
C PHE A 94 1.42 -5.97 10.62
N ARG A 95 0.10 -6.16 10.76
CA ARG A 95 -0.52 -6.51 12.06
C ARG A 95 -0.27 -7.96 12.45
N ASN A 96 -0.18 -8.83 11.45
CA ASN A 96 -0.02 -10.27 11.60
C ASN A 96 1.44 -10.71 11.38
N ALA A 97 2.37 -9.77 11.24
CA ALA A 97 3.79 -10.06 11.14
C ALA A 97 4.30 -10.62 12.47
N GLU A 98 4.12 -11.92 12.67
CA GLU A 98 4.77 -12.70 13.72
C GLU A 98 6.20 -13.11 13.31
N GLY A 99 6.54 -12.93 12.03
CA GLY A 99 7.81 -13.31 11.43
C GLY A 99 8.97 -12.38 11.81
N GLY A 100 10.14 -12.96 11.99
CA GLY A 100 11.38 -12.29 12.38
C GLY A 100 11.85 -11.18 11.42
N ARG A 101 13.09 -10.71 11.61
CA ARG A 101 13.65 -9.53 10.93
C ARG A 101 13.60 -9.58 9.39
N ASP A 102 13.45 -10.77 8.82
CA ASP A 102 13.51 -11.03 7.38
C ASP A 102 12.13 -11.21 6.72
N ALA A 103 11.04 -10.96 7.45
CA ALA A 103 9.70 -11.05 6.89
C ALA A 103 9.44 -9.93 5.87
N GLU A 104 8.95 -10.31 4.68
CA GLU A 104 8.63 -9.41 3.57
C GLU A 104 7.15 -9.50 3.19
N MET A 105 6.63 -8.38 2.69
CA MET A 105 5.36 -8.30 1.99
C MET A 105 5.65 -7.97 0.54
N CYS A 106 5.14 -8.79 -0.36
CA CYS A 106 5.30 -8.61 -1.79
C CYS A 106 3.94 -8.49 -2.46
N VAL A 107 3.86 -7.63 -3.47
CA VAL A 107 2.67 -7.46 -4.29
C VAL A 107 3.03 -7.56 -5.76
N LYS A 108 2.10 -8.09 -6.54
CA LYS A 108 2.14 -8.08 -8.00
C LYS A 108 0.92 -7.35 -8.52
N VAL A 109 1.12 -6.48 -9.51
CA VAL A 109 0.01 -5.83 -10.21
C VAL A 109 -0.66 -6.88 -11.09
N VAL A 110 -1.98 -7.01 -10.99
CA VAL A 110 -2.77 -7.92 -11.82
C VAL A 110 -3.91 -7.16 -12.50
N CYS A 111 -4.12 -7.48 -13.77
CA CYS A 111 -5.16 -6.90 -14.60
C CYS A 111 -6.31 -7.89 -14.74
N LEU A 112 -7.54 -7.36 -14.77
CA LEU A 112 -8.73 -8.17 -15.01
C LEU A 112 -8.93 -8.50 -16.51
N GLU A 113 -8.35 -7.70 -17.39
CA GLU A 113 -8.40 -7.85 -18.85
C GLU A 113 -6.95 -7.82 -19.38
N GLU A 114 -6.59 -8.73 -20.30
CA GLU A 114 -5.20 -8.90 -20.77
C GLU A 114 -4.65 -7.65 -21.46
N ASP A 115 -5.45 -7.01 -22.31
CA ASP A 115 -5.08 -5.77 -23.03
C ASP A 115 -4.82 -4.59 -22.09
N ALA A 116 -5.47 -4.57 -20.92
CA ALA A 116 -5.30 -3.50 -19.94
C ALA A 116 -3.93 -3.53 -19.22
N CYS A 117 -3.13 -4.59 -19.40
CA CYS A 117 -1.85 -4.76 -18.72
C CYS A 117 -0.69 -4.03 -19.41
N GLU A 118 -0.64 -4.03 -20.74
CA GLU A 118 0.44 -3.37 -21.48
C GLU A 118 0.38 -1.84 -21.33
N ASP A 119 -0.78 -1.24 -21.60
CA ASP A 119 -1.01 0.20 -21.47
C ASP A 119 -0.72 0.71 -20.05
N LEU A 120 -0.87 -0.16 -19.07
CA LEU A 120 -0.79 0.20 -17.68
C LEU A 120 0.62 0.05 -17.10
N GLN A 121 1.38 -0.96 -17.54
CA GLN A 121 2.83 -0.98 -17.29
C GLN A 121 3.50 0.26 -17.87
N LEU A 122 3.06 0.71 -19.05
CA LEU A 122 3.50 1.97 -19.65
C LEU A 122 3.04 3.22 -18.87
N SER A 123 1.90 3.14 -18.18
CA SER A 123 1.33 4.23 -17.38
C SER A 123 1.93 4.34 -15.97
N LEU A 124 2.58 3.28 -15.46
CA LEU A 124 3.28 3.30 -14.17
C LEU A 124 4.60 4.08 -14.30
N ARG A 125 4.50 5.42 -14.20
CA ARG A 125 5.67 6.32 -14.24
C ARG A 125 6.63 6.16 -13.07
N CYS A 126 6.18 5.53 -11.99
CA CYS A 126 6.95 5.31 -10.78
C CYS A 126 6.68 3.90 -10.24
N PRO A 127 7.65 3.26 -9.57
CA PRO A 127 7.38 2.03 -8.85
C PRO A 127 6.31 2.26 -7.76
N PRO A 128 5.55 1.22 -7.37
CA PRO A 128 4.65 1.29 -6.24
C PRO A 128 5.37 1.75 -4.97
N PHE A 129 4.69 2.55 -4.15
CA PHE A 129 5.21 3.04 -2.87
C PHE A 129 4.43 2.46 -1.70
N LEU A 130 5.11 2.07 -0.64
CA LEU A 130 4.50 1.76 0.64
C LEU A 130 4.40 3.05 1.47
N ALA A 131 3.17 3.47 1.76
CA ALA A 131 2.85 4.56 2.67
C ALA A 131 2.40 4.00 4.02
N THR A 132 3.06 4.38 5.11
CA THR A 132 2.71 3.99 6.49
C THR A 132 2.36 5.20 7.33
N LEU A 133 1.28 5.09 8.11
CA LEU A 133 0.75 6.15 8.94
C LEU A 133 0.87 5.82 10.42
N TRP A 134 1.56 6.69 11.15
CA TRP A 134 1.89 6.49 12.56
C TRP A 134 1.25 7.56 13.42
N HIS A 135 0.65 7.15 14.54
CA HIS A 135 0.10 8.07 15.53
C HIS A 135 0.93 8.05 16.80
N SER A 136 1.19 9.25 17.34
CA SER A 136 1.81 9.40 18.65
C SER A 136 0.80 9.07 19.73
N LEU A 137 1.17 8.18 20.65
CA LEU A 137 0.38 7.85 21.84
C LEU A 137 0.59 8.94 22.90
N PRO A 138 -0.45 9.30 23.67
CA PRO A 138 -0.27 10.12 24.85
C PRO A 138 0.78 9.50 25.77
N ARG A 139 1.66 10.32 26.35
CA ARG A 139 2.48 9.83 27.46
C ARG A 139 1.53 9.48 28.61
N PRO A 140 1.77 8.39 29.36
CA PRO A 140 0.96 8.07 30.53
C PRO A 140 1.02 9.15 31.63
N ASP A 141 1.89 10.16 31.51
CA ASP A 141 1.96 11.31 32.41
C ASP A 141 1.56 12.59 31.62
N GLY A 142 0.33 13.07 31.84
CA GLY A 142 -0.22 14.31 31.26
C GLY A 142 -1.73 14.34 31.24
#